data_AF-A0A162CJC5-F1
#
_entry.id   AF-A0A162CJC5-F1
#
_cell.length_a   1.000
_cell.length_b   1.000
_cell.length_c   1.000
_cell.angle_alpha   90.00
_cell.angle_beta   90.00
_cell.angle_gamma   90.00
#
_symmetry.space_group_name_H-M   'P 1'
#
loop_
_entity.id
_entity.type
_entity.pdbx_description
1 polymer ?
#
loop_
_entity_poly.entity_id
_entity_poly.type
_entity_poly.pdbx_seq_one_letter_code
_entity_poly.pdbx_strand_id
1 'polypeptide(L)'
;MWCATLTELDKTRRKYVNDLCSRFAEDYLRQLANFNAKEKCGKKIRLGDVVVIHDDNTKRLMWKVGVVKELIPSKEGLIRSVILKTPHGNLINRAIQSFHPLELREDQDEDLETAGQEL
;
A
#
# COMPACT_ATOMS: atom_id res chain seq x y z
N MET A 1 0.47 -2.35 -52.61
CA MET A 1 0.71 -0.95 -52.20
C MET A 1 0.21 -0.63 -50.78
N TRP A 2 -0.87 -1.23 -50.26
CA TRP A 2 -1.42 -0.92 -48.93
C TRP A 2 -0.73 -1.60 -47.74
N CYS A 3 -0.17 -2.80 -47.92
CA CYS A 3 0.51 -3.51 -46.82
C CYS A 3 1.80 -2.81 -46.36
N ALA A 4 2.54 -2.20 -47.29
CA ALA A 4 3.79 -1.50 -46.98
C ALA A 4 3.53 -0.27 -46.09
N THR A 5 2.47 0.50 -46.36
CA THR A 5 2.09 1.69 -45.58
C THR A 5 1.64 1.33 -44.17
N LEU A 6 0.85 0.25 -44.01
CA LEU A 6 0.40 -0.22 -42.70
C LEU A 6 1.55 -0.74 -41.85
N THR A 7 2.50 -1.47 -42.46
CA THR A 7 3.70 -1.92 -41.75
C THR A 7 4.57 -0.74 -41.28
N GLU A 8 4.66 0.32 -42.06
CA GLU A 8 5.48 1.48 -41.72
C GLU A 8 4.85 2.33 -40.59
N LEU A 9 3.52 2.46 -40.60
CA LEU A 9 2.79 3.09 -39.51
C LEU A 9 2.89 2.28 -38.21
N ASP A 10 2.80 0.94 -38.30
CA ASP A 10 2.92 0.10 -37.11
C ASP A 10 4.35 0.09 -36.55
N LYS A 11 5.40 0.14 -37.39
CA LYS A 11 6.79 0.36 -36.94
C LYS A 11 6.93 1.68 -36.21
N THR A 12 6.38 2.76 -36.77
CA THR A 12 6.42 4.10 -36.16
C THR A 12 5.70 4.10 -34.81
N ARG A 13 4.51 3.49 -34.73
CA ARG A 13 3.76 3.32 -33.47
C ARG A 13 4.56 2.56 -32.43
N ARG A 14 5.12 1.39 -32.79
CA ARG A 14 5.93 0.57 -31.87
C ARG A 14 7.13 1.36 -31.35
N LYS A 15 7.82 2.11 -32.22
CA LYS A 15 8.95 2.95 -31.83
C LYS A 15 8.54 4.02 -30.82
N TYR A 16 7.43 4.71 -31.07
CA TYR A 16 6.92 5.74 -30.15
C TYR A 16 6.48 5.16 -28.81
N VAL A 17 5.71 4.07 -28.81
CA VAL A 17 5.27 3.41 -27.58
C VAL A 17 6.47 2.90 -26.79
N ASN A 18 7.46 2.31 -27.46
CA ASN A 18 8.68 1.85 -26.80
C ASN A 18 9.45 3.00 -26.15
N ASP A 19 9.67 4.11 -26.87
CA ASP A 19 10.33 5.30 -26.31
C ASP A 19 9.59 5.85 -25.09
N LEU A 20 8.27 6.00 -25.19
CA LEU A 20 7.43 6.47 -24.10
C LEU A 20 7.51 5.54 -22.88
N CYS A 21 7.38 4.24 -23.08
CA CYS A 21 7.46 3.24 -22.01
C CYS A 21 8.86 3.20 -21.37
N SER A 22 9.93 3.30 -22.15
CA SER A 22 11.29 3.34 -21.62
C SER A 22 11.53 4.56 -20.76
N ARG A 23 11.11 5.75 -21.23
CA ARG A 23 11.22 7.00 -20.46
C ARG A 23 10.39 6.96 -19.19
N PHE A 24 9.17 6.45 -19.27
CA PHE A 24 8.31 6.27 -18.10
C PHE A 24 8.93 5.31 -17.09
N ALA A 25 9.44 4.16 -17.54
CA ALA A 25 10.06 3.18 -16.66
C ALA A 25 11.29 3.74 -15.94
N GLU A 26 12.15 4.47 -16.65
CA GLU A 26 13.32 5.11 -16.06
C GLU A 26 12.93 6.16 -15.01
N ASP A 27 12.00 7.05 -15.36
CA ASP A 27 11.55 8.11 -14.45
C ASP A 27 10.85 7.52 -13.21
N TYR A 28 9.99 6.52 -13.41
CA TYR A 28 9.34 5.81 -12.31
C TYR A 28 10.35 5.17 -11.35
N LEU A 29 11.39 4.49 -11.87
CA LEU A 29 12.42 3.88 -11.03
C LEU A 29 13.25 4.93 -10.26
N ARG A 30 13.53 6.08 -10.87
CA ARG A 30 14.19 7.21 -10.18
C ARG A 30 13.32 7.74 -9.04
N GLN A 31 12.02 7.86 -9.26
CA GLN A 31 11.08 8.28 -8.23
C GLN A 31 10.90 7.23 -7.14
N LEU A 32 10.97 5.94 -7.46
CA LEU A 32 10.81 4.84 -6.50
C LEU A 32 11.80 4.92 -5.34
N ALA A 33 13.04 5.34 -5.61
CA ALA A 33 14.04 5.58 -4.55
C ALA A 33 13.58 6.67 -3.56
N ASN A 34 12.91 7.71 -4.04
CA ASN A 34 12.37 8.78 -3.19
C ASN A 34 11.12 8.31 -2.41
N PHE A 35 10.32 7.41 -2.97
CA PHE A 35 9.16 6.82 -2.27
C PHE A 35 9.61 5.90 -1.13
N ASN A 36 10.57 5.00 -1.38
CA ASN A 36 11.07 4.08 -0.37
C ASN A 36 11.88 4.80 0.74
N ALA A 37 12.48 5.96 0.45
CA ALA A 37 13.23 6.72 1.44
C ALA A 37 12.34 7.44 2.49
N LYS A 38 11.06 7.67 2.18
CA LYS A 38 10.10 8.36 3.07
C LYS A 38 9.50 7.45 4.15
N GLU A 39 9.69 6.14 4.09
CA GLU A 39 9.15 5.16 5.05
C GLU A 39 9.89 5.08 6.39
N LYS A 40 10.67 6.10 6.80
CA LYS A 40 11.29 6.09 8.15
C LYS A 40 10.26 6.23 9.27
N CYS A 41 9.04 6.64 8.97
CA CYS A 41 7.89 6.56 9.85
C CYS A 41 6.71 6.00 9.04
N GLY A 42 6.57 4.68 8.97
CA GLY A 42 5.36 4.07 8.41
C GLY A 42 4.12 4.62 9.13
N LYS A 43 3.05 4.90 8.38
CA LYS A 43 1.79 5.43 8.95
C LYS A 43 1.38 4.60 10.18
N LYS A 44 1.18 5.26 11.31
CA LYS A 44 0.75 4.58 12.54
C LYS A 44 -0.71 4.18 12.40
N ILE A 45 -0.98 2.88 12.54
CA ILE A 45 -2.33 2.34 12.48
C ILE A 45 -3.07 2.61 13.78
N ARG A 46 -4.30 3.11 13.68
CA ARG A 46 -5.17 3.44 14.81
C ARG A 46 -6.46 2.64 14.82
N LEU A 47 -7.13 2.68 15.96
CA LEU A 47 -8.51 2.23 16.07
C LEU A 47 -9.40 3.02 15.08
N GLY A 48 -10.21 2.31 14.31
CA GLY A 48 -11.09 2.89 13.30
C GLY A 48 -10.45 3.10 11.93
N ASP A 49 -9.14 2.93 11.76
CA ASP A 49 -8.50 3.06 10.45
C ASP A 49 -8.97 1.95 9.49
N VAL A 50 -9.05 2.30 8.21
CA VAL A 50 -9.42 1.36 7.15
C VAL A 50 -8.14 0.81 6.52
N VAL A 51 -8.02 -0.51 6.49
CA VAL A 51 -6.82 -1.21 6.00
C VAL A 51 -7.21 -2.28 4.97
N VAL A 52 -6.32 -2.50 4.01
CA VAL A 52 -6.42 -3.60 3.05
C VAL A 52 -5.67 -4.80 3.61
N ILE A 53 -6.35 -5.94 3.71
CA ILE A 53 -5.81 -7.18 4.28
C ILE A 53 -5.09 -7.95 3.17
N HIS A 54 -3.78 -8.12 3.33
CA HIS A 54 -2.97 -8.96 2.46
C HIS A 54 -3.35 -10.43 2.66
N ASP A 55 -3.63 -11.11 1.55
CA ASP A 55 -3.93 -12.54 1.50
C ASP A 55 -3.17 -13.17 0.34
N ASP A 56 -2.27 -14.11 0.66
CA ASP A 56 -1.42 -14.80 -0.33
C ASP A 56 -2.23 -15.68 -1.28
N ASN A 57 -3.43 -16.12 -0.87
CA ASN A 57 -4.25 -17.02 -1.66
C ASN A 57 -5.16 -16.27 -2.66
N THR A 58 -5.24 -14.94 -2.57
CA THR A 58 -6.08 -14.13 -3.45
C THR A 58 -5.27 -13.07 -4.20
N LYS A 59 -5.72 -12.73 -5.41
CA LYS A 59 -5.07 -11.67 -6.19
C LYS A 59 -5.19 -10.35 -5.42
N ARG A 60 -4.19 -9.47 -5.54
CA ARG A 60 -4.14 -8.16 -4.87
C ARG A 60 -5.44 -7.33 -5.03
N LEU A 61 -6.06 -7.37 -6.20
CA LEU A 61 -7.32 -6.66 -6.49
C LEU A 61 -8.54 -7.22 -5.73
N MET A 62 -8.44 -8.45 -5.20
CA MET A 62 -9.49 -9.14 -4.44
C MET A 62 -9.21 -9.14 -2.94
N TRP A 63 -8.14 -8.46 -2.50
CA TRP A 63 -7.83 -8.33 -1.08
C TRP A 63 -8.98 -7.64 -0.35
N LYS A 64 -9.33 -8.20 0.80
CA LYS A 64 -10.47 -7.72 1.59
C LYS A 64 -10.08 -6.44 2.32
N VAL A 65 -11.02 -5.53 2.45
CA VAL A 65 -10.86 -4.34 3.29
C VAL A 65 -11.41 -4.64 4.68
N GLY A 66 -10.80 -4.08 5.72
CA GLY A 66 -11.26 -4.18 7.10
C GLY A 66 -11.05 -2.86 7.84
N VAL A 67 -11.80 -2.69 8.93
CA VAL A 67 -11.66 -1.58 9.86
C VAL A 67 -10.96 -2.07 11.11
N VAL A 68 -9.97 -1.33 11.59
CA VAL A 68 -9.24 -1.67 12.82
C VAL A 68 -10.18 -1.56 14.01
N LYS A 69 -10.39 -2.68 14.69
CA LYS A 69 -11.26 -2.76 15.86
C LYS A 69 -10.47 -2.71 17.16
N GLU A 70 -9.36 -3.43 17.24
CA GLU A 70 -8.49 -3.49 18.43
C GLU A 70 -7.02 -3.65 18.03
N LEU A 71 -6.11 -3.02 18.77
CA LEU A 71 -4.66 -3.12 18.60
C LEU A 71 -4.10 -4.01 19.72
N ILE A 72 -3.28 -5.01 19.38
CA ILE A 72 -2.69 -5.94 20.34
C ILE A 72 -1.19 -5.60 20.49
N PRO A 73 -0.80 -4.90 21.57
CA PRO A 73 0.59 -4.63 21.86
C PRO A 73 1.29 -5.87 22.42
N SER A 74 2.59 -5.94 22.16
CA SER A 74 3.50 -6.85 22.84
C SER A 74 3.78 -6.39 24.28
N LYS A 75 4.45 -7.24 25.06
CA LYS A 75 5.04 -6.88 26.36
C LYS A 75 5.94 -5.64 26.30
N GLU A 76 6.55 -5.37 25.15
CA GLU A 76 7.42 -4.20 24.90
C GLU A 76 6.66 -2.97 24.38
N GLY A 77 5.32 -2.98 24.40
CA GLY A 77 4.47 -1.86 23.92
C GLY A 77 4.34 -1.76 22.40
N LEU A 78 5.15 -2.48 21.62
CA LEU A 78 5.07 -2.52 20.16
C LEU A 78 3.84 -3.30 19.67
N ILE A 79 3.04 -2.71 18.78
CA ILE A 79 1.87 -3.37 18.17
C ILE A 79 2.35 -4.48 17.23
N ARG A 80 2.00 -5.74 17.52
CA ARG A 80 2.40 -6.89 16.68
C ARG A 80 1.24 -7.46 15.88
N SER A 81 0.02 -7.39 16.40
CA SER A 81 -1.19 -7.85 15.72
C SER A 81 -2.37 -6.92 15.96
N VAL A 82 -3.35 -7.02 15.07
CA VAL A 82 -4.53 -6.17 15.05
C VAL A 82 -5.75 -7.02 14.76
N ILE A 83 -6.85 -6.73 15.46
CA ILE A 83 -8.16 -7.30 15.19
C ILE A 83 -8.89 -6.37 14.23
N LEU A 84 -9.27 -6.91 13.08
CA LEU A 84 -9.95 -6.20 12.01
C LEU A 84 -11.40 -6.67 11.91
N LYS A 85 -12.32 -5.72 11.75
CA LYS A 85 -13.70 -5.98 11.41
C LYS A 85 -13.89 -5.86 9.90
N THR A 86 -14.25 -6.97 9.27
CA THR A 86 -14.62 -6.99 7.84
C THR A 86 -16.03 -6.41 7.62
N PRO A 87 -16.37 -5.97 6.39
CA PRO A 87 -17.71 -5.49 6.04
C PRO A 87 -18.83 -6.50 6.35
N HIS A 88 -18.53 -7.79 6.31
CA HIS A 88 -19.47 -8.87 6.62
C HIS A 88 -19.59 -9.15 8.12
N GLY A 89 -18.97 -8.34 8.98
CA GLY A 89 -19.04 -8.46 10.43
C GLY A 89 -18.06 -9.46 11.05
N ASN A 90 -17.29 -10.21 10.24
CA ASN A 90 -16.29 -11.13 10.76
C ASN A 90 -15.10 -10.38 11.37
N LEU A 91 -14.66 -10.83 12.52
CA LEU A 91 -13.44 -10.37 13.18
C LEU A 91 -12.27 -11.27 12.78
N ILE A 92 -11.17 -10.68 12.31
CA ILE A 92 -9.98 -11.39 11.86
C ILE A 92 -8.79 -10.84 12.61
N ASN A 93 -7.96 -11.72 13.18
CA ASN A 93 -6.68 -11.37 13.78
C ASN A 93 -5.55 -11.58 12.76
N ARG A 94 -4.77 -10.53 12.49
CA ARG A 94 -3.61 -10.58 11.60
C ARG A 94 -2.44 -9.78 12.17
N ALA A 95 -1.24 -10.17 11.77
CA ALA A 95 -0.02 -9.42 12.08
C ALA A 95 -0.02 -8.07 11.36
N ILE A 96 0.67 -7.07 11.92
CA ILE A 96 0.72 -5.71 11.38
C ILE A 96 1.23 -5.64 9.93
N GLN A 97 2.16 -6.52 9.59
CA GLN A 97 2.74 -6.65 8.24
C GLN A 97 1.77 -7.22 7.20
N SER A 98 0.65 -7.81 7.62
CA SER A 98 -0.33 -8.46 6.74
C SER A 98 -1.46 -7.53 6.33
N PHE A 99 -1.35 -6.22 6.54
CA PHE A 99 -2.32 -5.27 6.03
C PHE A 99 -1.66 -3.93 5.69
N HIS A 100 -2.27 -3.20 4.76
CA HIS A 100 -1.77 -1.94 4.21
C HIS A 100 -2.78 -0.83 4.53
N PRO A 101 -2.40 0.24 5.24
CA PRO A 101 -3.29 1.36 5.53
C PRO A 101 -3.76 2.08 4.26
N LEU A 102 -5.04 2.46 4.20
CA LEU A 102 -5.52 3.36 3.14
C LEU A 102 -5.18 4.81 3.52
N GLU A 103 -4.74 5.60 2.54
CA GLU A 103 -4.36 7.01 2.72
C GLU A 103 -5.58 7.95 2.85
N LEU A 104 -6.51 7.60 3.74
CA LEU A 104 -7.74 8.38 3.96
C LEU A 104 -7.58 9.44 5.06
N ARG A 105 -6.49 9.38 5.82
CA ARG A 105 -6.17 10.28 6.92
C ARG A 105 -4.78 10.88 6.72
N GLU A 106 -4.67 12.17 7.02
CA GLU A 106 -3.40 12.86 7.22
C GLU A 106 -2.88 12.51 8.63
N ASP A 107 -1.66 12.01 8.70
CA ASP A 107 -1.02 11.77 9.99
C ASP A 107 -0.58 13.12 10.58
N GLN A 108 -0.95 13.38 11.83
CA GLN A 108 -0.52 14.56 12.57
C GLN A 108 0.68 14.19 13.44
N ASP A 109 1.62 15.12 13.63
CA ASP A 109 2.84 14.90 14.42
C ASP A 109 2.55 14.55 15.90
N GLU A 110 1.35 14.84 16.42
CA GLU A 110 0.94 14.50 17.79
C GLU A 110 0.65 13.01 18.01
N ASP A 111 0.69 12.22 16.93
CA ASP A 111 0.50 10.78 16.98
C ASP A 111 1.77 10.04 17.48
N LEU A 112 2.82 10.79 17.84
CA LEU A 112 4.15 10.30 18.17
C LEU A 112 4.28 9.65 19.55
N GLU A 113 3.39 9.89 20.51
CA GLU A 113 3.58 9.42 21.89
C GLU A 113 2.36 8.68 22.45
N THR A 114 2.52 7.37 22.59
CA THR A 114 1.97 6.68 23.77
C THR A 114 2.98 5.62 24.20
N ALA A 115 4.21 6.09 24.50
CA ALA A 115 5.06 5.41 25.47
C ALA A 115 4.57 5.89 26.84
N GLY A 116 4.22 4.96 27.71
CA GLY A 116 3.41 5.22 28.90
C GLY A 116 3.96 6.29 29.83
N GLN A 117 3.14 7.30 30.09
CA GLN A 117 2.95 7.83 31.44
C GLN A 117 1.79 7.06 32.06
N GLU A 118 2.08 6.24 33.08
CA GLU A 118 1.56 6.40 34.45
C GLU A 118 1.77 5.13 35.30
N LEU A 119 2.48 5.36 36.42
CA LEU A 119 2.54 4.69 37.73
C LEU A 119 3.14 3.27 37.84
#